data_AF-A0A0K1PV55-F1
#
_entry.id   AF-A0A0K1PV55-F1
#
_cell.length_a   1.000
_cell.length_b   1.000
_cell.length_c   1.000
_cell.angle_alpha   90.00
_cell.angle_beta   90.00
_cell.angle_gamma   90.00
#
_symmetry.space_group_name_H-M   'P 1'
#
loop_
_entity.id
_entity.type
_entity.pdbx_description
1 polymer ?
#
loop_
_entity_poly.entity_id
_entity_poly.type
_entity_poly.pdbx_seq_one_letter_code
_entity_poly.pdbx_strand_id
1 'polypeptide(L)'
;MSWVRLERGNDWGSIYFALPGQRLNAHGQASAKTQGLPFFEGDEYRVRWPSGEETTESVTFGHYSERVSDHGNSYEVGSMLPGFQLRARGVSWFVPIDAVEVWFETVEAA
;
A
#
# COMPACT_ATOMS: atom_id res chain seq x y z
N MET A 1 6.67 17.64 -3.69
CA MET A 1 5.61 16.73 -4.19
C MET A 1 6.16 15.94 -5.36
N SER A 2 5.94 14.62 -5.40
CA SER A 2 6.44 13.75 -6.46
C SER A 2 5.54 12.55 -6.66
N TRP A 3 5.67 11.88 -7.81
CA TRP A 3 5.09 10.57 -8.03
C TRP A 3 5.90 9.54 -7.28
N VAL A 4 5.25 8.81 -6.39
CA VAL A 4 5.90 7.86 -5.50
C VAL A 4 5.23 6.51 -5.66
N ARG A 5 6.04 5.48 -5.91
CA ARG A 5 5.59 4.09 -5.72
C ARG A 5 5.86 3.70 -4.27
N LEU A 6 4.79 3.41 -3.52
CA LEU A 6 4.91 3.05 -2.12
C LEU A 6 5.55 1.67 -1.94
N GLU A 7 6.29 1.50 -0.85
CA GLU A 7 6.86 0.22 -0.47
C GLU A 7 5.91 -0.55 0.44
N ARG A 8 5.66 -1.81 0.11
CA ARG A 8 4.90 -2.72 0.97
C ARG A 8 5.79 -3.25 2.10
N GLY A 9 5.38 -3.01 3.33
CA GLY A 9 5.91 -3.59 4.55
C GLY A 9 5.04 -4.72 5.07
N ASN A 10 5.65 -5.64 5.82
CA ASN A 10 4.98 -6.74 6.49
C ASN A 10 5.52 -6.83 7.91
N ASP A 11 4.64 -6.63 8.89
CA ASP A 11 4.90 -6.74 10.32
C ASP A 11 4.06 -7.90 10.87
N TRP A 12 4.61 -9.12 10.80
CA TRP A 12 3.97 -10.36 11.25
C TRP A 12 2.58 -10.64 10.65
N GLY A 13 2.44 -10.43 9.34
CA GLY A 13 1.17 -10.58 8.63
C GLY A 13 0.32 -9.30 8.58
N SER A 14 0.73 -8.26 9.31
CA SER A 14 0.14 -6.93 9.19
C SER A 14 0.82 -6.20 8.03
N ILE A 15 0.11 -6.08 6.91
CA ILE A 15 0.61 -5.33 5.76
C ILE A 15 0.41 -3.83 5.99
N TYR A 16 1.46 -3.05 5.71
CA TYR A 16 1.43 -1.59 5.71
C TYR A 16 2.19 -1.03 4.51
N PHE A 17 2.02 0.25 4.23
CA PHE A 17 2.73 0.94 3.16
C PHE A 17 3.52 2.11 3.69
N ALA A 18 4.72 2.32 3.15
CA ALA A 18 5.62 3.39 3.54
C ALA A 18 6.16 4.11 2.30
N LEU A 19 6.72 5.31 2.50
CA LEU A 19 7.50 5.97 1.47
C LEU A 19 8.78 5.15 1.16
N PRO A 20 9.35 5.28 -0.05
CA PRO A 20 10.58 4.60 -0.43
C PRO A 20 11.70 4.79 0.59
N GLY A 21 12.34 3.68 0.99
CA GLY A 21 13.41 3.68 1.99
C GLY A 21 12.96 3.86 3.44
N GLN A 22 11.67 4.08 3.71
CA GLN A 22 11.13 4.24 5.07
C GLN A 22 10.44 2.98 5.59
N ARG A 23 10.44 1.88 4.83
CA ARG A 23 9.78 0.63 5.26
C ARG A 23 10.31 0.10 6.60
N LEU A 24 11.58 0.34 6.93
CA LEU A 24 12.21 -0.13 8.15
C LEU A 24 12.51 1.04 9.09
N ASN A 25 12.42 0.81 10.40
CA ASN A 25 12.88 1.76 11.41
C ASN A 25 14.43 1.85 11.44
N ALA A 26 14.98 2.72 12.30
CA ALA A 26 16.43 2.91 12.45
C ALA A 26 17.21 1.64 12.87
N HIS A 27 16.52 0.62 13.38
CA HIS A 27 17.08 -0.68 13.75
C HIS A 27 16.90 -1.75 12.66
N GLY A 28 16.38 -1.38 11.49
CA GLY A 28 16.15 -2.31 10.38
C GLY A 28 14.93 -3.20 10.54
N GLN A 29 13.97 -2.84 11.41
CA GLN A 29 12.77 -3.63 11.68
C GLN A 29 11.54 -3.04 10.98
N ALA A 30 10.65 -3.92 10.52
CA ALA A 30 9.33 -3.53 10.04
C ALA A 30 8.48 -3.03 11.22
N SER A 31 7.75 -1.93 11.03
CA SER A 31 6.80 -1.45 12.03
C SER A 31 5.71 -0.59 11.41
N ALA A 32 4.51 -1.18 11.31
CA ALA A 32 3.32 -0.49 10.80
C ALA A 32 2.99 0.76 11.63
N LYS A 33 3.26 0.73 12.95
CA LYS A 33 2.93 1.82 13.87
C LYS A 33 3.74 3.09 13.63
N THR A 34 5.00 2.97 13.21
CA THR A 34 5.90 4.12 13.08
C THR A 34 6.14 4.55 11.65
N GLN A 35 6.07 3.62 10.69
CA GLN A 35 6.41 3.88 9.28
C GLN A 35 5.20 3.73 8.34
N GLY A 36 4.09 3.19 8.85
CA GLY A 36 2.88 3.01 8.06
C GLY A 36 2.20 4.34 7.76
N LEU A 37 1.94 4.59 6.48
CA LEU A 37 1.08 5.68 6.04
C LEU A 37 -0.39 5.32 6.34
N PRO A 38 -1.17 6.25 6.92
CA PRO A 38 -2.59 6.04 7.11
C PRO A 38 -3.34 6.19 5.77
N PHE A 39 -4.28 5.29 5.53
CA PHE A 39 -5.23 5.38 4.42
C PHE A 39 -6.63 5.24 4.97
N PHE A 40 -7.56 6.04 4.48
CA PHE A 40 -8.98 5.95 4.82
C PHE A 40 -9.80 5.68 3.57
N GLU A 41 -10.90 4.94 3.75
CA GLU A 41 -11.79 4.62 2.63
C GLU A 41 -12.45 5.89 2.14
N GLY A 42 -12.39 6.12 0.83
CA GLY A 42 -12.87 7.34 0.19
C GLY A 42 -11.83 8.45 0.03
N ASP A 43 -10.63 8.35 0.61
CA ASP A 43 -9.56 9.33 0.38
C ASP A 43 -9.23 9.41 -1.11
N GLU A 44 -9.11 10.62 -1.66
CA GLU A 44 -8.76 10.82 -3.06
C GLU A 44 -7.26 11.00 -3.26
N TYR A 45 -6.68 10.22 -4.17
CA TYR A 45 -5.29 10.34 -4.57
C TYR A 45 -5.18 10.53 -6.07
N ARG A 46 -4.23 11.34 -6.52
CA ARG A 46 -3.80 11.29 -7.91
C ARG A 46 -2.95 10.04 -8.11
N VAL A 47 -3.35 9.22 -9.07
CA VAL A 47 -2.75 7.94 -9.40
C VAL A 47 -2.15 8.03 -10.80
N ARG A 48 -0.94 7.53 -10.96
CA ARG A 48 -0.36 7.25 -12.26
C ARG A 48 -0.26 5.74 -12.45
N TRP A 49 -0.97 5.25 -13.46
CA TRP A 49 -1.05 3.85 -13.81
C TRP A 49 0.21 3.38 -14.54
N PRO A 50 0.49 2.06 -14.58
CA PRO A 50 1.62 1.51 -15.34
C PRO A 50 1.57 1.84 -16.85
N SER A 51 0.40 2.18 -17.39
CA SER A 51 0.23 2.66 -18.77
C SER A 51 0.77 4.08 -18.99
N GLY A 52 1.06 4.82 -17.91
CA GLY A 52 1.39 6.25 -17.92
C GLY A 52 0.18 7.17 -17.84
N GLU A 53 -1.05 6.63 -17.86
CA GLU A 53 -2.27 7.40 -17.65
C GLU A 53 -2.33 7.93 -16.20
N GLU A 54 -2.82 9.15 -16.04
CA GLU A 54 -2.99 9.80 -14.73
C GLU A 54 -4.48 10.03 -14.47
N THR A 55 -4.96 9.58 -13.31
CA THR A 55 -6.36 9.78 -12.86
C THR A 55 -6.41 10.22 -11.40
N THR A 56 -7.58 10.60 -10.92
CA THR A 56 -7.86 10.76 -9.49
C THR A 56 -8.78 9.63 -9.07
N GLU A 57 -8.38 8.87 -8.06
CA GLU A 57 -9.10 7.69 -7.60
C GLU A 57 -9.36 7.79 -6.10
N SER A 58 -10.50 7.27 -5.67
CA SER A 58 -10.82 7.10 -4.25
C SER A 58 -10.25 5.77 -3.75
N VAL A 59 -9.61 5.80 -2.58
CA VAL A 59 -9.10 4.62 -1.89
C VAL A 59 -10.26 3.72 -1.49
N THR A 60 -10.10 2.43 -1.76
CA THR A 60 -10.94 1.34 -1.26
C THR A 60 -10.06 0.27 -0.62
N PHE A 61 -10.68 -0.71 0.04
CA PHE A 61 -9.96 -1.81 0.68
C PHE A 61 -10.33 -3.16 0.08
N GLY A 62 -9.30 -3.92 -0.30
CA GLY A 62 -9.43 -5.30 -0.76
C GLY A 62 -8.99 -6.29 0.30
N HIS A 63 -9.67 -7.44 0.39
CA HIS A 63 -9.20 -8.54 1.21
C HIS A 63 -7.87 -9.09 0.69
N TYR A 64 -6.93 -9.30 1.60
CA TYR A 64 -5.68 -9.97 1.35
C TYR A 64 -5.48 -11.09 2.36
N SER A 65 -4.93 -12.19 1.88
CA SER A 65 -4.46 -13.26 2.75
C SER A 65 -3.06 -13.67 2.33
N GLU A 66 -2.25 -13.99 3.32
CA GLU A 66 -0.95 -14.62 3.10
C GLU A 66 -0.72 -15.73 4.10
N ARG A 67 0.12 -16.68 3.72
CA ARG A 67 0.53 -17.76 4.59
C ARG A 67 1.85 -17.39 5.27
N VAL A 68 1.82 -17.28 6.58
CA VAL A 68 3.00 -16.98 7.41
C VAL A 68 3.48 -18.28 8.06
N SER A 69 4.79 -18.46 8.11
CA SER A 69 5.42 -19.58 8.81
C SER A 69 6.17 -19.08 10.03
N ASP A 70 5.84 -19.63 11.20
CA ASP A 70 6.46 -19.27 12.47
C ASP A 70 6.66 -20.50 13.36
N HIS A 71 7.87 -20.65 13.92
CA HIS A 71 8.26 -21.77 14.78
C HIS A 71 7.84 -23.17 14.28
N GLY A 72 7.92 -23.42 12.97
CA GLY A 72 7.55 -24.70 12.34
C GLY A 72 6.05 -24.89 12.09
N ASN A 73 5.23 -23.92 12.47
CA ASN A 73 3.81 -23.85 12.13
C ASN A 73 3.59 -22.99 10.89
N SER A 74 2.46 -23.14 10.23
CA SER A 74 2.04 -22.22 9.16
C SER A 74 0.55 -21.96 9.25
N TYR A 75 0.19 -20.69 9.17
CA TYR A 75 -1.18 -20.23 9.28
C TYR A 75 -1.45 -19.13 8.25
N GLU A 76 -2.72 -18.98 7.87
CA GLU A 76 -3.15 -17.87 7.04
C GLU A 76 -3.44 -16.66 7.92
N VAL A 77 -2.89 -15.51 7.52
CA VAL A 77 -3.21 -14.21 8.10
C VAL A 77 -3.98 -13.41 7.07
N GLY A 78 -5.13 -12.88 7.47
CA GLY A 78 -5.93 -11.99 6.65
C GLY A 78 -5.69 -10.53 7.03
N SER A 79 -5.58 -9.65 6.04
CA SER A 79 -5.54 -8.21 6.22
C SER A 79 -6.40 -7.50 5.17
N MET A 80 -6.60 -6.19 5.36
CA MET A 80 -7.21 -5.32 4.36
C MET A 80 -6.10 -4.51 3.71
N LEU A 81 -6.06 -4.47 2.38
CA LEU A 81 -5.11 -3.65 1.63
C LEU A 81 -5.81 -2.41 1.08
N PRO A 82 -5.31 -1.19 1.33
CA PRO A 82 -5.68 -0.03 0.54
C PRO A 82 -5.30 -0.23 -0.94
N GLY A 83 -6.14 0.28 -1.81
CA GLY A 83 -5.96 0.27 -3.25
C GLY A 83 -7.09 1.01 -3.96
N PHE A 84 -7.26 0.73 -5.25
CA PHE A 84 -8.22 1.42 -6.11
C PHE A 84 -9.06 0.41 -6.88
N GLN A 85 -10.29 0.79 -7.25
CA GLN A 85 -11.09 0.01 -8.20
C GLN A 85 -10.86 0.54 -9.61
N LEU A 86 -10.13 -0.23 -10.42
CA LEU A 86 -9.98 0.06 -11.84
C LEU A 86 -11.10 -0.60 -12.63
N ARG A 87 -11.92 0.20 -13.32
CA ARG A 87 -12.93 -0.31 -14.25
C ARG A 87 -12.45 -0.20 -15.68
N ALA A 88 -12.16 -1.33 -16.32
CA ALA A 88 -11.81 -1.37 -17.74
C ALA A 88 -12.59 -2.46 -18.47
N ARG A 89 -13.10 -2.12 -19.67
CA ARG A 89 -13.86 -3.04 -20.53
C ARG A 89 -15.02 -3.76 -19.81
N GLY A 90 -15.69 -3.05 -18.89
CA GLY A 90 -16.82 -3.57 -18.13
C GLY A 90 -16.48 -4.45 -16.92
N VAL A 91 -15.19 -4.74 -16.68
CA VAL A 91 -14.73 -5.49 -15.52
C VAL A 91 -14.14 -4.53 -14.48
N SER A 92 -14.38 -4.80 -13.20
CA SER A 92 -13.76 -4.09 -12.08
C SER A 92 -12.66 -4.95 -11.48
N TRP A 93 -11.47 -4.38 -11.33
CA TRP A 93 -10.33 -5.01 -10.67
C TRP A 93 -9.91 -4.17 -9.47
N PHE A 94 -9.62 -4.86 -8.36
CA PHE A 94 -8.91 -4.23 -7.25
C PHE A 94 -7.43 -4.15 -7.59
N VAL A 95 -6.88 -2.95 -7.55
CA VAL A 95 -5.47 -2.67 -7.78
C VAL A 95 -4.85 -2.20 -6.47
N PRO A 96 -3.96 -3.00 -5.83
CA PRO A 96 -3.27 -2.59 -4.61
C PRO A 96 -2.48 -1.28 -4.83
N ILE A 97 -2.41 -0.44 -3.79
CA ILE A 97 -1.78 0.88 -3.90
C ILE A 97 -0.29 0.85 -4.30
N ASP A 98 0.43 -0.23 -3.99
CA ASP A 98 1.84 -0.43 -4.37
C ASP A 98 2.06 -0.94 -5.80
N ALA A 99 0.97 -1.19 -6.55
CA ALA A 99 1.02 -1.52 -7.97
C ALA A 99 1.07 -0.28 -8.87
N VAL A 100 0.88 0.92 -8.31
CA VAL A 100 0.80 2.20 -9.02
C VAL A 100 1.72 3.25 -8.40
N GLU A 101 1.88 4.39 -9.07
CA GLU A 101 2.48 5.58 -8.46
C GLU A 101 1.36 6.49 -7.95
N VAL A 102 1.57 7.10 -6.79
CA VAL A 102 0.63 8.03 -6.14
C VAL A 102 1.32 9.36 -5.91
N TRP A 103 0.62 10.46 -6.16
CA TRP A 103 1.15 11.79 -5.93
C TRP A 103 1.17 12.07 -4.43
N PHE A 104 2.37 12.15 -3.85
CA PHE A 104 2.55 12.49 -2.45
C PHE A 104 3.17 13.86 -2.29
N GLU A 105 2.63 14.64 -1.36
CA GLU A 105 3.35 15.77 -0.80
C GLU A 105 4.44 15.22 0.11
N THR A 106 5.66 15.12 -0.43
CA THR A 106 6.84 14.85 0.38
C THR A 106 6.98 16.01 1.37
N VAL A 107 6.57 15.80 2.62
CA VAL A 107 7.02 16.66 3.72
C VAL A 107 8.48 16.26 3.91
N GLU A 108 9.41 17.14 3.57
CA GLU A 108 10.81 16.93 3.97
C GLU A 108 10.82 16.65 5.47
N ALA A 109 11.44 15.54 5.86
CA ALA A 109 11.62 15.22 7.27
C ALA A 109 12.37 16.39 7.91
N ALA A 110 11.69 17.09 8.83
CA ALA A 110 12.26 18.17 9.61
C ALA A 110 13.34 17.64 10.56
#